data_AF-A0A5N5TNL7-F1
#
_entry.id   AF-A0A5N5TNL7-F1
#
_cell.length_a   1.000
_cell.length_b   1.000
_cell.length_c   1.000
_cell.angle_alpha   90.00
_cell.angle_beta   90.00
_cell.angle_gamma   90.00
#
_symmetry.space_group_name_H-M   'P 1'
#
loop_
_entity.id
_entity.type
_entity.pdbx_description
1 polymer ?
#
loop_
_entity_poly.entity_id
_entity_poly.type
_entity_poly.pdbx_seq_one_letter_code
_entity_poly.pdbx_strand_id
1 'polypeptide(L)'
;DGWADRSDVVVGLEEAAIGGLSVRIQSNYVTGFDEYYFSLRPDTNTRNPWFKEFWEHRFNCTLRNENDTYMNSSLDPTETKRPPDGTPYCTGNEKLSEGYKARHQNGVYSKSDLHNGSWSSLHAQRPLWRKTWSLWCNVAYQWFFIEGTWDNGTLTVNESLVVFNGSDKTPPVSVCSMPCAQGQFKGYIETGDDLQTCCWNCYDCEEEEYLAEETKCSTCHKDYWPNANKSGCDPIPVQYNDWDNDESIAALTIAALGFFATCFVMLVFIKYNHTPVVKVRLCLIVKLFNQINCKLFSVM
;
A
#
# COMPACT_ATOMS: atom_id res chain seq x y z
N ASP A 1 -9.71 10.61 -19.19
CA ASP A 1 -9.60 11.42 -20.42
C ASP A 1 -9.39 12.90 -20.11
N GLY A 2 -10.28 13.56 -19.34
CA GLY A 2 -10.39 15.03 -19.32
C GLY A 2 -9.19 15.90 -18.95
N TRP A 3 -8.02 15.32 -18.65
CA TRP A 3 -6.77 16.07 -18.45
C TRP A 3 -5.49 15.35 -18.94
N ALA A 4 -5.61 14.24 -19.68
CA ALA A 4 -4.48 13.36 -19.97
C ALA A 4 -3.36 14.01 -20.80
N ASP A 5 -3.71 14.83 -21.80
CA ASP A 5 -2.78 15.61 -22.63
C ASP A 5 -2.93 17.12 -22.44
N ARG A 6 -3.75 17.53 -21.46
CA ARG A 6 -4.09 18.93 -21.18
C ARG A 6 -3.14 19.53 -20.15
N SER A 7 -2.09 20.17 -20.64
CA SER A 7 -1.16 20.89 -19.76
C SER A 7 -1.80 22.08 -19.05
N ASP A 8 -2.82 22.71 -19.63
CA ASP A 8 -3.54 23.85 -19.05
C ASP A 8 -4.17 23.55 -17.69
N VAL A 9 -4.53 22.30 -17.41
CA VAL A 9 -5.14 21.88 -16.13
C VAL A 9 -4.12 21.85 -14.99
N VAL A 10 -2.85 21.59 -15.30
CA VAL A 10 -1.80 21.35 -14.30
C VAL A 10 -0.81 22.50 -14.17
N VAL A 11 -0.87 23.50 -15.06
CA VAL A 11 0.06 24.63 -15.04
C VAL A 11 -0.07 25.35 -13.71
N GLY A 12 1.04 25.47 -12.99
CA GLY A 12 1.11 26.04 -11.63
C GLY A 12 0.73 25.08 -10.49
N LEU A 13 0.37 23.83 -10.80
CA LEU A 13 0.04 22.77 -9.85
C LEU A 13 0.88 21.51 -10.11
N GLU A 14 2.03 21.66 -10.76
CA GLU A 14 2.84 20.54 -11.23
C GLU A 14 3.24 19.61 -10.08
N GLU A 15 3.60 20.17 -8.92
CA GLU A 15 3.99 19.41 -7.72
C GLU A 15 2.88 18.46 -7.24
N ALA A 16 1.61 18.89 -7.30
CA ALA A 16 0.48 18.06 -6.90
C ALA A 16 0.13 17.00 -7.95
N ALA A 17 0.53 17.21 -9.22
CA ALA A 17 0.24 16.31 -10.33
C ALA A 17 1.33 15.24 -10.53
N ILE A 18 2.47 15.32 -9.83
CA ILE A 18 3.57 14.35 -9.91
C ILE A 18 3.09 12.94 -9.55
N GLY A 19 3.52 11.95 -10.34
CA GLY A 19 3.11 10.55 -10.15
C GLY A 19 1.65 10.27 -10.48
N GLY A 20 0.89 11.28 -10.92
CA GLY A 20 -0.48 11.13 -11.38
C GLY A 20 -0.54 10.35 -12.69
N LEU A 21 -1.45 9.38 -12.75
CA LEU A 21 -1.73 8.60 -13.95
C LEU A 21 -3.01 9.08 -14.60
N SER A 22 -2.99 9.29 -15.91
CA SER A 22 -4.17 9.66 -16.68
C SER A 22 -4.29 8.83 -17.95
N VAL A 23 -5.53 8.52 -18.32
CA VAL A 23 -5.88 7.76 -19.52
C VAL A 23 -6.41 8.69 -20.59
N ARG A 24 -5.97 8.48 -21.83
CA ARG A 24 -6.52 9.15 -23.01
C ARG A 24 -7.19 8.16 -23.95
N ILE A 25 -8.17 8.63 -24.69
CA ILE A 25 -8.72 7.87 -25.82
C ILE A 25 -7.65 7.80 -26.91
N GLN A 26 -7.54 6.64 -27.56
CA GLN A 26 -6.69 6.49 -28.74
C GLN A 26 -7.20 7.41 -29.86
N SER A 27 -6.44 8.46 -30.14
CA SER A 27 -6.64 9.34 -31.28
C SER A 27 -5.50 9.15 -32.28
N ASN A 28 -5.86 8.89 -33.54
CA ASN A 28 -4.89 8.79 -34.63
C ASN A 28 -4.54 10.20 -35.13
N TYR A 29 -3.27 10.43 -35.47
CA TYR A 29 -2.84 11.67 -36.08
C TYR A 29 -3.44 11.82 -37.49
N VAL A 30 -3.99 13.00 -37.78
CA VAL A 30 -4.57 13.33 -39.09
C VAL A 30 -3.51 14.01 -39.94
N THR A 31 -2.96 13.28 -40.91
CA THR A 31 -1.95 13.80 -41.85
C THR A 31 -2.50 14.98 -42.65
N GLY A 32 -1.74 16.08 -42.71
CA GLY A 32 -2.09 17.30 -43.45
C GLY A 32 -2.94 18.29 -42.67
N PHE A 33 -3.47 17.93 -41.49
CA PHE A 33 -4.20 18.88 -40.66
C PHE A 33 -3.30 20.00 -40.14
N ASP A 34 -2.08 19.66 -39.71
CA ASP A 34 -1.09 20.62 -39.21
C ASP A 34 -0.77 21.69 -40.27
N GLU A 35 -0.53 21.28 -41.51
CA GLU A 35 -0.25 22.21 -42.62
C GLU A 35 -1.42 23.15 -42.88
N TYR A 36 -2.64 22.60 -42.90
CA TYR A 36 -3.86 23.40 -43.02
C TYR A 36 -3.99 24.37 -41.85
N TYR A 37 -3.90 23.90 -40.60
CA TYR A 37 -4.09 24.69 -39.40
C TYR A 37 -3.04 25.80 -39.27
N PHE A 38 -1.77 25.52 -39.53
CA PHE A 38 -0.69 26.52 -39.45
C PHE A 38 -0.74 27.56 -40.58
N SER A 39 -1.44 27.26 -41.68
CA SER A 39 -1.65 28.22 -42.77
C SER A 39 -2.75 29.26 -42.47
N LEU A 40 -3.59 29.02 -41.46
CA LEU A 40 -4.72 29.89 -41.13
C LEU A 40 -4.26 31.25 -40.59
N ARG A 41 -4.92 32.31 -41.08
CA ARG A 41 -4.67 33.69 -40.62
C ARG A 41 -5.97 34.45 -40.36
N PRO A 42 -5.99 35.42 -39.42
CA PRO A 42 -7.21 36.11 -39.00
C PRO A 42 -7.84 37.00 -40.07
N ASP A 43 -7.06 37.44 -41.05
CA ASP A 43 -7.50 38.20 -42.24
C ASP A 43 -8.14 37.28 -43.31
N THR A 44 -7.57 36.10 -43.52
CA THR A 44 -8.00 35.16 -44.55
C THR A 44 -9.15 34.24 -44.13
N ASN A 45 -9.23 33.87 -42.84
CA ASN A 45 -10.17 32.88 -42.35
C ASN A 45 -11.50 33.51 -41.94
N THR A 46 -12.34 33.85 -42.92
CA THR A 46 -13.66 34.45 -42.69
C THR A 46 -14.76 33.42 -42.39
N ARG A 47 -14.47 32.14 -42.58
CA ARG A 47 -15.44 31.04 -42.39
C ARG A 47 -15.75 30.80 -40.91
N ASN A 48 -14.76 30.94 -40.04
CA ASN A 48 -14.91 30.70 -38.61
C ASN A 48 -15.15 32.03 -37.87
N PRO A 49 -16.37 32.28 -37.35
CA PRO A 49 -16.69 33.54 -36.70
C PRO A 49 -15.95 33.76 -35.39
N TRP A 50 -15.40 32.71 -34.76
CA TRP A 50 -14.66 32.80 -33.48
C TRP A 50 -13.15 32.88 -33.65
N PHE A 51 -12.64 32.90 -34.89
CA PHE A 51 -11.20 32.77 -35.13
C PHE A 51 -10.41 34.00 -34.70
N LYS A 52 -11.03 35.19 -34.76
CA LYS A 52 -10.40 36.44 -34.33
C LYS A 52 -10.25 36.46 -32.81
N GLU A 53 -11.32 36.13 -32.09
CA GLU A 53 -11.35 36.02 -30.63
C GLU A 53 -10.37 34.95 -30.13
N PHE A 54 -10.31 33.81 -30.82
CA PHE A 54 -9.32 32.77 -30.56
C PHE A 54 -7.88 33.30 -30.69
N TRP A 55 -7.59 34.05 -31.76
CA TRP A 55 -6.25 34.59 -32.00
C TRP A 55 -5.84 35.58 -30.90
N GLU A 56 -6.74 36.49 -30.53
CA GLU A 56 -6.54 37.47 -29.47
C GLU A 56 -6.26 36.79 -28.12
N HIS A 57 -7.09 35.82 -27.75
CA HIS A 57 -6.91 35.07 -26.50
C HIS A 57 -5.62 34.23 -26.51
N ARG A 58 -5.32 33.56 -27.61
CA ARG A 58 -4.16 32.64 -27.71
C ARG A 58 -2.82 33.36 -27.66
N PHE A 59 -2.74 34.56 -28.22
CA PHE A 59 -1.53 35.38 -28.25
C PHE A 59 -1.55 36.54 -27.25
N ASN A 60 -2.63 36.65 -26.46
CA ASN A 60 -2.85 37.71 -25.48
C ASN A 60 -2.63 39.11 -26.07
N CYS A 61 -3.28 39.37 -27.20
CA CYS A 61 -3.16 40.61 -27.98
C CYS A 61 -4.53 41.03 -28.53
N THR A 62 -4.66 42.27 -29.01
CA THR A 62 -5.89 42.77 -29.64
C THR A 62 -5.68 43.01 -31.14
N LEU A 63 -6.60 42.52 -31.98
CA LEU A 63 -6.58 42.76 -33.42
C LEU A 63 -7.07 44.18 -33.72
N ARG A 64 -6.41 44.87 -34.66
CA ARG A 64 -6.82 46.21 -35.07
C ARG A 64 -8.15 46.16 -35.83
N ASN A 65 -9.11 46.97 -35.41
CA ASN A 65 -10.34 47.19 -36.16
C ASN A 65 -10.16 48.32 -37.18
N GLU A 66 -10.97 48.33 -38.25
CA GLU A 66 -10.98 49.41 -39.25
C GLU A 66 -11.23 50.80 -38.62
N ASN A 67 -11.93 50.85 -37.46
CA ASN A 67 -12.18 52.06 -36.69
C ASN A 67 -10.96 52.56 -35.89
N ASP A 68 -10.01 51.69 -35.55
CA ASP A 68 -8.78 52.08 -34.84
C ASP A 68 -7.82 52.84 -35.75
N THR A 69 -7.95 52.67 -37.06
CA THR A 69 -7.16 53.39 -38.08
C THR A 69 -7.57 54.86 -38.18
N TYR A 70 -8.85 55.21 -37.96
CA TYR A 70 -9.35 56.59 -38.08
C TYR A 70 -9.01 57.49 -36.87
N MET A 71 -8.72 56.91 -35.70
CA MET A 71 -8.34 57.63 -34.47
C MET A 71 -6.82 57.88 -34.33
N ASN A 72 -6.03 57.50 -35.34
CA ASN A 72 -4.58 57.71 -35.38
C ASN A 72 -4.18 58.94 -36.21
N SER A 73 -5.15 59.63 -36.82
CA SER A 73 -4.90 60.80 -37.69
C SER A 73 -4.61 62.09 -36.92
N SER A 74 -4.86 62.10 -35.61
CA SER A 74 -4.72 63.28 -34.75
C SER A 74 -4.22 62.85 -33.36
N LEU A 75 -2.92 62.77 -33.15
CA LEU A 75 -2.17 63.06 -31.90
C LEU A 75 -0.74 62.47 -31.93
N ASP A 76 0.12 63.12 -31.14
CA ASP A 76 1.56 62.99 -30.88
C ASP A 76 2.27 61.63 -31.16
N PRO A 77 3.48 61.59 -31.78
CA PRO A 77 4.18 60.35 -32.16
C PRO A 77 4.76 59.53 -30.99
N THR A 78 4.61 59.98 -29.75
CA THR A 78 5.28 59.38 -28.58
C THR A 78 4.40 58.56 -27.63
N GLU A 79 3.09 58.47 -27.87
CA GLU A 79 2.21 57.56 -27.15
C GLU A 79 1.76 56.40 -28.04
N THR A 80 2.37 55.23 -27.89
CA THR A 80 1.77 53.97 -28.37
C THR A 80 0.44 53.75 -27.64
N LYS A 81 -0.67 54.21 -28.22
CA LYS A 81 -2.05 53.98 -27.73
C LYS A 81 -2.33 52.48 -27.66
N ARG A 82 -2.10 51.90 -26.51
CA ARG A 82 -2.44 50.52 -26.19
C ARG A 82 -3.97 50.40 -26.09
N PRO A 83 -4.58 49.28 -26.50
CA PRO A 83 -5.99 48.96 -26.25
C PRO A 83 -6.41 49.27 -24.80
N PRO A 84 -7.71 49.54 -24.53
CA PRO A 84 -8.22 49.81 -23.19
C PRO A 84 -7.86 48.74 -22.14
N ASP A 85 -7.65 47.51 -22.60
CA ASP A 85 -7.28 46.32 -21.79
C ASP A 85 -5.76 46.21 -21.52
N GLY A 86 -4.94 47.10 -22.08
CA GLY A 86 -3.49 47.12 -21.83
C GLY A 86 -2.69 45.99 -22.52
N THR A 87 -3.32 45.19 -23.38
CA THR A 87 -2.68 44.17 -24.23
C THR A 87 -1.99 44.81 -25.46
N PRO A 88 -0.92 44.21 -26.02
CA PRO A 88 -0.33 44.69 -27.26
C PRO A 88 -1.25 44.42 -28.47
N TYR A 89 -1.06 45.17 -29.56
CA TYR A 89 -1.76 44.83 -30.82
C TYR A 89 -1.15 43.58 -31.46
N CYS A 90 -2.00 42.72 -32.01
CA CYS A 90 -1.57 41.59 -32.83
C CYS A 90 -1.05 42.06 -34.19
N THR A 91 -0.04 41.35 -34.72
CA THR A 91 0.51 41.53 -36.06
C THR A 91 -0.24 40.74 -37.14
N GLY A 92 -0.95 39.68 -36.74
CA GLY A 92 -1.63 38.74 -37.64
C GLY A 92 -0.68 37.75 -38.32
N ASN A 93 0.62 37.79 -38.01
CA ASN A 93 1.64 36.87 -38.52
C ASN A 93 2.25 36.00 -37.41
N GLU A 94 1.64 36.00 -36.22
CA GLU A 94 1.99 35.06 -35.15
C GLU A 94 1.86 33.61 -35.64
N LYS A 95 2.73 32.72 -35.17
CA LYS A 95 2.80 31.34 -35.66
C LYS A 95 1.94 30.42 -34.79
N LEU A 96 0.89 29.85 -35.37
CA LEU A 96 0.07 28.83 -34.69
C LEU A 96 0.84 27.55 -34.34
N SER A 97 1.97 27.29 -35.01
CA SER A 97 2.87 26.18 -34.67
C SER A 97 3.57 26.37 -33.32
N GLU A 98 3.69 27.60 -32.83
CA GLU A 98 4.42 27.89 -31.60
C GLU A 98 3.64 27.42 -30.37
N GLY A 99 4.19 26.42 -29.68
CA GLY A 99 3.52 25.75 -28.55
C GLY A 99 2.44 24.75 -28.96
N TYR A 100 2.28 24.47 -30.25
CA TYR A 100 1.41 23.40 -30.73
C TYR A 100 2.04 22.04 -30.44
N LYS A 101 1.29 21.16 -29.78
CA LYS A 101 1.71 19.78 -29.51
C LYS A 101 0.83 18.82 -30.30
N ALA A 102 1.35 18.39 -31.45
CA ALA A 102 0.70 17.43 -32.35
C ALA A 102 0.75 15.97 -31.87
N ARG A 103 1.52 15.67 -30.82
CA ARG A 103 2.00 14.30 -30.58
C ARG A 103 0.97 13.46 -29.83
N HIS A 104 0.28 12.64 -30.59
CA HIS A 104 -0.54 11.53 -30.12
C HIS A 104 0.31 10.24 -30.02
N GLN A 105 0.50 9.71 -28.81
CA GLN A 105 1.01 8.34 -28.58
C GLN A 105 0.10 7.62 -27.58
N ASN A 106 -0.34 6.40 -27.93
CA ASN A 106 -1.38 5.65 -27.22
C ASN A 106 -0.92 5.15 -25.87
N GLY A 107 -1.43 5.71 -24.77
CA GLY A 107 -1.23 5.15 -23.44
C GLY A 107 -1.33 6.13 -22.29
N VAL A 108 -0.79 5.70 -21.16
CA VAL A 108 -0.96 6.34 -19.86
C VAL A 108 0.09 7.44 -19.71
N TYR A 109 -0.27 8.60 -19.19
CA TYR A 109 0.68 9.67 -18.95
C TYR A 109 1.10 9.66 -17.49
N SER A 110 2.38 9.86 -17.23
CA SER A 110 2.88 10.15 -15.89
C SER A 110 3.70 11.44 -15.90
N LYS A 111 3.59 12.17 -14.79
CA LYS A 111 4.36 13.37 -14.52
C LYS A 111 5.51 13.02 -13.59
N SER A 112 6.73 13.43 -13.93
CA SER A 112 7.89 13.25 -13.06
C SER A 112 8.79 14.49 -13.01
N ASP A 113 9.59 14.57 -11.95
CA ASP A 113 10.54 15.65 -11.71
C ASP A 113 11.84 15.37 -12.43
N LEU A 114 12.31 16.32 -13.25
CA LEU A 114 13.70 16.30 -13.71
C LEU A 114 14.60 17.02 -12.71
N HIS A 115 15.40 16.24 -11.99
CA HIS A 115 16.60 16.75 -11.33
C HIS A 115 17.74 16.85 -12.35
N ASN A 116 18.03 18.10 -12.75
CA ASN A 116 19.22 18.59 -13.47
C ASN A 116 20.15 17.49 -14.06
N GLY A 117 19.81 17.00 -15.25
CA GLY A 117 20.68 16.11 -16.01
C GLY A 117 21.95 16.83 -16.49
N SER A 118 23.09 16.15 -16.45
CA SER A 118 24.37 16.63 -16.98
C SER A 118 24.24 16.97 -18.47
N TRP A 119 24.44 18.25 -18.81
CA TRP A 119 24.35 18.77 -20.17
C TRP A 119 25.37 18.09 -21.09
N SER A 120 24.91 17.22 -21.98
CA SER A 120 25.64 16.88 -23.21
C SER A 120 24.86 17.38 -24.43
N SER A 121 25.29 18.56 -24.88
CA SER A 121 25.33 19.02 -26.27
C SER A 121 24.02 19.14 -27.06
N LEU A 122 23.34 20.29 -26.97
CA LEU A 122 22.67 20.88 -28.13
C LEU A 122 22.87 22.41 -28.15
N HIS A 123 23.40 22.89 -29.27
CA HIS A 123 23.71 24.28 -29.58
C HIS A 123 22.44 25.13 -29.72
N ALA A 124 22.35 26.24 -28.99
CA ALA A 124 21.53 27.40 -29.37
C ALA A 124 22.20 28.72 -28.95
N GLN A 125 22.78 29.39 -29.94
CA GLN A 125 23.17 30.81 -29.99
C GLN A 125 21.92 31.69 -29.69
N ARG A 126 21.87 32.84 -29.00
CA ARG A 126 22.79 33.95 -28.64
C ARG A 126 22.16 34.77 -27.46
N PRO A 127 22.85 35.77 -26.88
CA PRO A 127 22.73 36.20 -25.48
C PRO A 127 21.99 37.55 -25.25
N LEU A 128 21.85 37.92 -23.96
CA LEU A 128 21.63 39.22 -23.27
C LEU A 128 20.58 38.96 -22.16
N TRP A 129 20.91 38.87 -20.86
CA TRP A 129 21.29 39.95 -19.95
C TRP A 129 22.13 39.46 -18.74
N ARG A 130 22.84 40.39 -18.08
CA ARG A 130 23.78 40.18 -16.97
C ARG A 130 23.11 39.99 -15.59
N LYS A 131 23.72 39.08 -14.81
CA LYS A 131 23.90 39.04 -13.35
C LYS A 131 22.67 38.91 -12.43
N THR A 132 22.50 37.69 -11.90
CA THR A 132 22.43 37.37 -10.46
C THR A 132 22.75 35.89 -10.30
N TRP A 133 23.76 35.53 -9.52
CA TRP A 133 23.96 34.14 -9.09
C TRP A 133 22.98 33.87 -7.95
N SER A 134 21.83 33.30 -8.28
CA SER A 134 21.03 32.51 -7.36
C SER A 134 20.97 31.11 -7.97
N LEU A 135 21.33 30.11 -7.17
CA LEU A 135 21.17 28.69 -7.51
C LEU A 135 19.67 28.40 -7.62
N TRP A 136 19.06 28.76 -8.74
CA TRP A 136 17.78 28.19 -9.13
C TRP A 136 18.11 26.86 -9.81
N CYS A 137 17.97 25.75 -9.07
CA CYS A 137 17.59 24.51 -9.74
C CYS A 137 16.27 24.83 -10.46
N ASN A 138 16.31 25.05 -11.77
CA ASN A 138 15.10 25.05 -12.57
C ASN A 138 14.61 23.61 -12.58
N VAL A 139 13.73 23.26 -11.63
CA VAL A 139 13.00 21.99 -11.66
C VAL A 139 12.14 22.04 -12.93
N ALA A 140 12.50 21.21 -13.90
CA ALA A 140 11.77 21.10 -15.14
C ALA A 140 10.79 19.93 -15.02
N TYR A 141 9.51 20.22 -15.20
CA TYR A 141 8.46 19.23 -15.07
C TYR A 141 8.10 18.67 -16.44
N GLN A 142 8.46 17.42 -16.75
CA GLN A 142 8.16 16.80 -18.04
C GLN A 142 7.08 15.74 -17.93
N TRP A 143 6.26 15.66 -18.98
CA TRP A 143 5.29 14.60 -19.17
C TRP A 143 5.96 13.45 -19.89
N PHE A 144 5.91 12.26 -19.29
CA PHE A 144 6.38 11.04 -19.92
C PHE A 144 5.19 10.19 -20.33
N PHE A 145 5.37 9.62 -21.51
CA PHE A 145 4.42 8.71 -22.11
C PHE A 145 4.74 7.29 -21.63
N ILE A 146 3.80 6.66 -20.92
CA ILE A 146 3.89 5.25 -20.54
C ILE A 146 3.22 4.45 -21.65
N GLU A 147 4.00 3.57 -22.29
CA GLU A 147 3.49 2.61 -23.24
C GLU A 147 2.48 1.68 -22.55
N GLY A 148 1.21 1.84 -22.91
CA GLY A 148 0.16 0.95 -22.47
C GLY A 148 -1.13 1.13 -23.25
N THR A 149 -1.88 0.05 -23.40
CA THR A 149 -3.16 0.03 -24.11
C THR A 149 -4.19 -0.70 -23.26
N TRP A 150 -5.40 -0.18 -23.25
CA TRP A 150 -6.55 -0.88 -22.69
C TRP A 150 -7.50 -1.21 -23.84
N ASP A 151 -7.65 -2.50 -24.12
CA ASP A 151 -8.51 -2.99 -25.19
C ASP A 151 -9.25 -4.25 -24.73
N ASN A 152 -10.56 -4.28 -24.98
CA ASN A 152 -11.44 -5.40 -24.65
C ASN A 152 -11.26 -5.99 -23.23
N GLY A 153 -11.16 -5.13 -22.22
CA GLY A 153 -10.97 -5.53 -20.81
C GLY A 153 -9.54 -5.92 -20.44
N THR A 154 -8.61 -5.94 -21.39
CA THR A 154 -7.19 -6.25 -21.15
C THR A 154 -6.38 -4.98 -21.07
N LEU A 155 -5.71 -4.77 -19.93
CA LEU A 155 -4.72 -3.71 -19.76
C LEU A 155 -3.32 -4.29 -20.03
N THR A 156 -2.62 -3.76 -21.02
CA THR A 156 -1.20 -4.01 -21.22
C THR A 156 -0.46 -2.72 -20.94
N VAL A 157 0.35 -2.68 -19.88
CA VAL A 157 1.14 -1.49 -19.51
C VAL A 157 2.56 -1.92 -19.17
N ASN A 158 3.54 -1.13 -19.59
CA ASN A 158 4.91 -1.34 -19.18
C ASN A 158 5.13 -0.77 -17.76
N GLU A 159 4.98 -1.63 -16.75
CA GLU A 159 5.12 -1.26 -15.33
C GLU A 159 6.49 -0.65 -14.99
N SER A 160 7.55 -0.96 -15.76
CA SER A 160 8.89 -0.44 -15.49
C SER A 160 9.05 1.07 -15.73
N LEU A 161 8.13 1.66 -16.50
CA LEU A 161 8.04 3.08 -16.80
C LEU A 161 7.12 3.84 -15.84
N VAL A 162 6.33 3.11 -15.04
CA VAL A 162 5.43 3.72 -14.07
C VAL A 162 6.24 4.20 -12.88
N VAL A 163 6.07 5.48 -12.55
CA VAL A 163 6.67 6.12 -11.39
C VAL A 163 5.60 6.82 -10.58
N PHE A 164 5.68 6.66 -9.28
CA PHE A 164 4.86 7.28 -8.26
C PHE A 164 5.73 8.22 -7.44
N ASN A 165 5.14 9.28 -6.86
CA ASN A 165 5.86 10.19 -5.96
C ASN A 165 7.23 10.67 -6.50
N GLY A 166 7.28 11.04 -7.79
CA GLY A 166 8.46 11.57 -8.48
C GLY A 166 9.48 10.53 -8.96
N SER A 167 9.75 9.47 -8.18
CA SER A 167 10.78 8.47 -8.52
C SER A 167 10.55 7.05 -8.00
N ASP A 168 9.53 6.83 -7.17
CA ASP A 168 9.23 5.52 -6.59
C ASP A 168 8.58 4.60 -7.62
N LYS A 169 9.09 3.38 -7.77
CA LYS A 169 8.49 2.38 -8.67
C LYS A 169 7.40 1.55 -8.00
N THR A 170 7.29 1.64 -6.68
CA THR A 170 6.28 0.89 -5.92
C THR A 170 4.98 1.70 -5.86
N PRO A 171 3.84 1.12 -6.27
CA PRO A 171 2.57 1.81 -6.15
C PRO A 171 2.25 2.11 -4.67
N PRO A 172 1.68 3.28 -4.37
CA PRO A 172 1.27 3.59 -3.00
C PRO A 172 0.12 2.67 -2.59
N VAL A 173 0.20 2.17 -1.35
CA VAL A 173 -0.86 1.36 -0.78
C VAL A 173 -2.10 2.23 -0.61
N SER A 174 -3.19 1.86 -1.29
CA SER A 174 -4.48 2.58 -1.27
C SER A 174 -5.56 1.71 -0.62
N VAL A 175 -5.31 1.24 0.61
CA VAL A 175 -6.27 0.45 1.40
C VAL A 175 -6.75 1.26 2.60
N CYS A 176 -8.01 1.06 3.00
CA CYS A 176 -8.57 1.71 4.18
C CYS A 176 -7.96 1.14 5.48
N SER A 177 -7.90 -0.19 5.55
CA SER A 177 -7.37 -0.93 6.69
C SER A 177 -6.27 -1.88 6.23
N MET A 178 -5.20 -1.98 7.03
CA MET A 178 -4.13 -2.94 6.76
C MET A 178 -4.61 -4.38 7.01
N PRO A 179 -3.98 -5.39 6.39
CA PRO A 179 -4.23 -6.79 6.72
C PRO A 179 -3.97 -7.06 8.21
N CYS A 180 -4.88 -7.78 8.86
CA CYS A 180 -4.75 -8.12 10.28
C CYS A 180 -3.62 -9.13 10.53
N ALA A 181 -3.07 -9.12 11.74
CA ALA A 181 -2.05 -10.08 12.13
C ALA A 181 -2.65 -11.49 12.32
N GLN A 182 -1.78 -12.49 12.41
CA GLN A 182 -2.22 -13.86 12.71
C GLN A 182 -2.88 -13.90 14.08
N GLY A 183 -4.02 -14.61 14.19
CA GLY A 183 -4.84 -14.64 15.40
C GLY A 183 -5.75 -13.44 15.61
N GLN A 184 -5.84 -12.54 14.63
CA GLN A 184 -6.80 -11.44 14.63
C GLN A 184 -7.87 -11.63 13.55
N PHE A 185 -9.10 -11.23 13.85
CA PHE A 185 -10.21 -11.21 12.91
C PHE A 185 -10.58 -9.78 12.50
N LYS A 186 -11.16 -9.64 11.32
CA LYS A 186 -11.66 -8.40 10.73
C LYS A 186 -13.07 -8.12 11.24
N GLY A 187 -13.23 -7.07 12.03
CA GLY A 187 -14.54 -6.49 12.33
C GLY A 187 -14.81 -5.32 11.38
N TYR A 188 -15.70 -5.52 10.40
CA TYR A 188 -16.10 -4.46 9.47
C TYR A 188 -16.78 -3.30 10.20
N ILE A 189 -16.51 -2.09 9.74
CA ILE A 189 -17.05 -0.88 10.36
C ILE A 189 -18.41 -0.58 9.74
N GLU A 190 -19.47 -0.65 10.54
CA GLU A 190 -20.80 -0.17 10.17
C GLU A 190 -20.81 1.36 10.27
N THR A 191 -20.97 2.07 9.14
CA THR A 191 -21.05 3.53 9.12
C THR A 191 -22.44 3.95 8.65
N GLY A 192 -23.38 4.09 9.59
CA GLY A 192 -24.78 4.38 9.25
C GLY A 192 -25.51 3.15 8.70
N ASP A 193 -26.31 3.32 7.64
CA ASP A 193 -27.09 2.24 7.00
C ASP A 193 -26.28 1.41 5.99
N ASP A 194 -25.04 1.81 5.67
CA ASP A 194 -24.20 1.13 4.69
C ASP A 194 -22.97 0.47 5.33
N LEU A 195 -22.78 -0.82 5.07
CA LEU A 195 -21.60 -1.58 5.46
C LEU A 195 -20.43 -1.24 4.53
N GLN A 196 -19.39 -0.57 5.05
CA GLN A 196 -18.17 -0.36 4.30
C GLN A 196 -17.32 -1.65 4.31
N THR A 197 -17.48 -2.46 3.26
CA THR A 197 -16.78 -3.75 3.11
C THR A 197 -15.27 -3.63 2.88
N CYS A 198 -14.72 -2.43 2.68
CA CYS A 198 -13.28 -2.22 2.51
C CYS A 198 -12.56 -1.75 3.78
N CYS A 199 -13.30 -1.36 4.83
CA CYS A 199 -12.76 -0.83 6.08
C CYS A 199 -13.11 -1.75 7.25
N TRP A 200 -12.08 -2.22 7.95
CA TRP A 200 -12.22 -3.10 9.11
C TRP A 200 -11.28 -2.70 10.24
N ASN A 201 -11.64 -3.04 11.46
CA ASN A 201 -10.74 -3.06 12.60
C ASN A 201 -10.25 -4.48 12.83
N CYS A 202 -9.01 -4.62 13.29
CA CYS A 202 -8.45 -5.91 13.68
C CYS A 202 -8.67 -6.12 15.17
N TYR A 203 -9.25 -7.25 15.52
CA TYR A 203 -9.52 -7.66 16.90
C TYR A 203 -8.85 -9.00 17.17
N ASP A 204 -8.24 -9.15 18.34
CA ASP A 204 -7.62 -10.41 18.75
C ASP A 204 -8.70 -11.47 19.05
N CYS A 205 -8.48 -12.71 18.60
CA CYS A 205 -9.24 -13.85 19.08
C CYS A 205 -8.90 -14.13 20.56
N GLU A 206 -9.86 -14.67 21.31
CA GLU A 206 -9.62 -15.05 22.70
C GLU A 206 -8.60 -16.20 22.82
N GLU A 207 -8.03 -16.43 24.02
CA GLU A 207 -7.02 -17.46 24.27
C GLU A 207 -7.51 -18.90 23.99
N GLU A 208 -8.82 -19.14 24.07
CA GLU A 208 -9.46 -20.44 23.83
C GLU A 208 -10.03 -20.57 22.41
N GLU A 209 -9.89 -19.52 21.61
CA GLU A 209 -10.40 -19.44 20.25
C GLU A 209 -9.28 -19.48 19.21
N TYR A 210 -9.66 -19.81 17.98
CA TYR A 210 -8.82 -19.71 16.80
C TYR A 210 -9.58 -18.95 15.71
N LEU A 211 -8.84 -18.41 14.75
CA LEU A 211 -9.37 -17.73 13.58
C LEU A 211 -9.96 -18.77 12.61
N ALA A 212 -11.27 -18.98 12.67
CA ALA A 212 -11.97 -19.92 11.79
C ALA A 212 -12.19 -19.33 10.39
N GLU A 213 -12.54 -18.05 10.34
CA GLU A 213 -12.70 -17.27 9.12
C GLU A 213 -12.02 -15.90 9.31
N GLU A 214 -11.81 -15.15 8.23
CA GLU A 214 -11.19 -13.82 8.34
C GLU A 214 -11.99 -12.83 9.20
N THR A 215 -13.28 -13.07 9.43
CA THR A 215 -14.21 -12.16 10.13
C THR A 215 -14.68 -12.69 11.49
N LYS A 216 -14.32 -13.93 11.85
CA LYS A 216 -14.88 -14.57 13.05
C LYS A 216 -13.94 -15.61 13.64
N CYS A 217 -13.81 -15.55 14.97
CA CYS A 217 -13.15 -16.56 15.77
C CYS A 217 -14.13 -17.66 16.22
N SER A 218 -13.60 -18.85 16.47
CA SER A 218 -14.37 -19.99 16.94
C SER A 218 -13.58 -20.80 17.97
N THR A 219 -14.29 -21.54 18.82
CA THR A 219 -13.69 -22.40 19.84
C THR A 219 -13.35 -23.78 19.27
N CYS A 220 -12.34 -24.41 19.85
CA CYS A 220 -11.96 -25.78 19.51
C CYS A 220 -12.96 -26.81 20.05
N HIS A 221 -13.03 -27.97 19.39
CA HIS A 221 -13.77 -29.12 19.94
C HIS A 221 -13.13 -29.59 21.25
N LYS A 222 -13.92 -30.24 22.10
CA LYS A 222 -13.43 -30.91 23.31
C LYS A 222 -12.27 -31.86 22.95
N ASP A 223 -11.20 -31.82 23.75
CA ASP A 223 -9.91 -32.52 23.57
C ASP A 223 -8.90 -31.83 22.63
N TYR A 224 -9.24 -30.66 22.08
CA TYR A 224 -8.35 -29.85 21.26
C TYR A 224 -8.16 -28.45 21.83
N TRP A 225 -7.03 -27.81 21.50
CA TRP A 225 -6.66 -26.48 21.94
C TRP A 225 -6.13 -25.64 20.76
N PRO A 226 -6.36 -24.31 20.72
CA PRO A 226 -5.83 -23.48 19.65
C PRO A 226 -4.31 -23.57 19.54
N ASN A 227 -3.81 -23.65 18.31
CA ASN A 227 -2.38 -23.63 18.06
C ASN A 227 -1.76 -22.25 18.35
N ALA A 228 -0.43 -22.18 18.46
CA ALA A 228 0.27 -20.94 18.79
C ALA A 228 0.00 -19.79 17.80
N ASN A 229 -0.26 -20.13 16.52
CA ASN A 229 -0.56 -19.15 15.47
C ASN A 229 -2.05 -18.81 15.36
N LYS A 230 -2.90 -19.37 16.25
CA LYS A 230 -4.35 -19.17 16.27
C LYS A 230 -5.04 -19.49 14.93
N SER A 231 -4.45 -20.35 14.11
CA SER A 231 -4.97 -20.71 12.78
C SER A 231 -5.81 -21.98 12.78
N GLY A 232 -5.79 -22.73 13.88
CA GLY A 232 -6.47 -24.02 13.99
C GLY A 232 -6.31 -24.62 15.37
N CYS A 233 -6.70 -25.87 15.52
CA CYS A 233 -6.70 -26.58 16.79
C CYS A 233 -5.79 -27.81 16.73
N ASP A 234 -4.96 -27.98 17.76
CA ASP A 234 -4.11 -29.14 17.97
C ASP A 234 -4.67 -29.99 19.13
N PRO A 235 -4.49 -31.32 19.12
CA PRO A 235 -4.96 -32.17 20.20
C PRO A 235 -4.18 -31.88 21.50
N ILE A 236 -4.88 -31.83 22.63
CA ILE A 236 -4.25 -31.60 23.93
C ILE A 236 -3.38 -32.82 24.28
N PRO A 237 -2.07 -32.63 24.55
CA PRO A 237 -1.21 -33.74 24.92
C PRO A 237 -1.62 -34.28 26.28
N VAL A 238 -1.72 -35.60 26.39
CA VAL A 238 -1.95 -36.26 27.68
C VAL A 238 -0.70 -36.15 28.53
N GLN A 239 -0.82 -35.56 29.71
CA GLN A 239 0.23 -35.64 30.73
C GLN A 239 0.00 -36.92 31.52
N TYR A 240 0.97 -37.83 31.46
CA TYR A 240 1.04 -38.99 32.31
C TYR A 240 2.26 -38.85 33.22
N ASN A 241 2.21 -39.50 34.38
CA ASN A 241 3.34 -39.47 35.28
C ASN A 241 4.40 -40.45 34.77
N ASP A 242 5.48 -39.92 34.20
CA ASP A 242 6.60 -40.72 33.72
C ASP A 242 7.36 -41.35 34.88
N TRP A 243 7.86 -42.57 34.69
CA TRP A 243 8.67 -43.29 35.68
C TRP A 243 10.03 -42.62 35.94
N ASP A 244 10.47 -41.79 35.00
CA ASP A 244 11.73 -41.05 35.04
C ASP A 244 11.60 -39.68 35.71
N ASN A 245 10.39 -39.27 36.11
CA ASN A 245 10.21 -38.04 36.87
C ASN A 245 10.74 -38.20 38.29
N ASP A 246 11.43 -37.18 38.79
CA ASP A 246 11.99 -37.16 40.14
C ASP A 246 10.94 -37.45 41.23
N GLU A 247 9.71 -36.97 41.05
CA GLU A 247 8.59 -37.22 41.96
C GLU A 247 8.20 -38.71 41.99
N SER A 248 8.17 -39.37 40.82
CA SER A 248 7.90 -40.81 40.67
C SER A 248 9.00 -41.65 41.30
N ILE A 249 10.27 -41.29 41.06
CA ILE A 249 11.43 -42.01 41.60
C ILE A 249 11.47 -41.85 43.12
N ALA A 250 11.22 -40.65 43.65
CA ALA A 250 11.15 -40.41 45.07
C ALA A 250 10.05 -41.25 45.74
N ALA A 251 8.85 -41.31 45.14
CA ALA A 251 7.76 -42.14 45.64
C ALA A 251 8.12 -43.65 45.62
N LEU A 252 8.70 -44.13 44.52
CA LEU A 252 9.10 -45.53 44.36
C LEU A 252 10.19 -45.94 45.37
N THR A 253 11.19 -45.08 45.59
CA THR A 253 12.30 -45.35 46.52
C THR A 253 11.81 -45.40 47.97
N ILE A 254 10.92 -44.48 48.38
CA ILE A 254 10.30 -44.49 49.71
C ILE A 254 9.49 -45.75 49.93
N ALA A 255 8.67 -46.13 48.94
CA ALA A 255 7.83 -47.31 49.03
C ALA A 255 8.68 -48.61 49.05
N ALA A 256 9.77 -48.66 48.29
CA ALA A 256 10.74 -49.78 48.33
C ALA A 256 11.42 -49.89 49.70
N LEU A 257 11.90 -48.78 50.27
CA LEU A 257 12.50 -48.77 51.62
C LEU A 257 11.50 -49.23 52.69
N GLY A 258 10.25 -48.79 52.57
CA GLY A 258 9.15 -49.25 53.43
C GLY A 258 8.93 -50.76 53.33
N PHE A 259 8.92 -51.31 52.12
CA PHE A 259 8.80 -52.75 51.88
C PHE A 259 9.98 -53.54 52.49
N PHE A 260 11.22 -53.08 52.31
CA PHE A 260 12.39 -53.76 52.90
C PHE A 260 12.39 -53.71 54.43
N ALA A 261 12.02 -52.58 55.02
CA ALA A 261 11.92 -52.43 56.47
C ALA A 261 10.84 -53.36 57.05
N THR A 262 9.67 -53.44 56.41
CA THR A 262 8.60 -54.37 56.86
C THR A 262 9.06 -55.82 56.75
N CYS A 263 9.76 -56.20 55.68
CA CYS A 263 10.31 -57.55 55.50
C CYS A 263 11.34 -57.91 56.58
N PHE A 264 12.25 -56.99 56.91
CA PHE A 264 13.26 -57.20 57.94
C PHE A 264 12.63 -57.44 59.32
N VAL A 265 11.65 -56.62 59.70
CA VAL A 265 10.90 -56.78 60.95
C VAL A 265 10.22 -58.16 60.99
N MET A 266 9.60 -58.58 59.88
CA MET A 266 9.00 -59.91 59.78
C MET A 266 10.01 -61.05 59.96
N LEU A 267 11.18 -60.97 59.32
CA LEU A 267 12.22 -61.99 59.44
C LEU A 267 12.71 -62.14 60.89
N VAL A 268 12.88 -61.04 61.62
CA VAL A 268 13.24 -61.06 63.05
C VAL A 268 12.15 -61.78 63.86
N PHE A 269 10.86 -61.46 63.62
CA PHE A 269 9.75 -62.14 64.31
C PHE A 269 9.70 -63.64 63.99
N ILE A 270 9.96 -64.05 62.75
CA ILE A 270 10.01 -65.47 62.35
C ILE A 270 11.20 -66.18 63.01
N LYS A 271 12.38 -65.54 63.07
CA LYS A 271 13.60 -66.12 63.65
C LYS A 271 13.49 -66.32 65.16
N TYR A 272 12.89 -65.37 65.88
CA TYR A 272 12.72 -65.39 67.34
C TYR A 272 11.37 -65.93 67.82
N ASN A 273 10.69 -66.72 66.99
CA ASN A 273 9.36 -67.28 67.26
C ASN A 273 9.30 -68.23 68.49
N HIS A 274 10.45 -68.64 69.03
CA HIS A 274 10.52 -69.42 70.29
C HIS A 274 10.40 -68.57 71.56
N THR A 275 10.45 -67.24 71.45
CA THR A 275 10.21 -66.34 72.60
C THR A 275 8.71 -66.29 72.94
N PRO A 276 8.32 -66.37 74.22
CA PRO A 276 6.90 -66.49 74.64
C PRO A 276 6.04 -65.28 74.24
N VAL A 277 6.67 -64.11 74.02
CA VAL A 277 6.01 -62.87 73.58
C VAL A 277 5.53 -62.96 72.12
N VAL A 278 6.27 -63.62 71.23
CA VAL A 278 5.97 -63.68 69.78
C VAL A 278 4.96 -64.79 69.46
N LYS A 279 5.01 -65.90 70.19
CA LYS A 279 4.20 -67.11 69.94
C LYS A 279 2.68 -66.88 70.01
N VAL A 280 2.22 -65.92 70.81
CA VAL A 280 0.80 -65.56 70.96
C VAL A 280 0.32 -64.59 69.85
N ARG A 281 1.23 -63.83 69.23
CA ARG A 281 0.89 -62.72 68.32
C ARG A 281 1.37 -62.89 66.87
N LEU A 282 2.08 -63.96 66.56
CA LEU A 282 2.66 -64.21 65.23
C LEU A 282 1.63 -64.12 64.08
N CYS A 283 0.45 -64.73 64.23
CA CYS A 283 -0.58 -64.73 63.19
C CYS A 283 -1.17 -63.33 62.93
N LEU A 284 -1.32 -62.51 63.98
CA LEU A 284 -1.79 -61.12 63.86
C LEU A 284 -0.74 -60.25 63.14
N ILE A 285 0.55 -60.44 63.45
CA ILE A 285 1.65 -59.70 62.85
C ILE A 285 1.78 -60.02 61.36
N VAL A 286 1.68 -61.30 60.96
CA VAL A 286 1.68 -61.71 59.54
C VAL A 286 0.48 -61.12 58.77
N LYS A 287 -0.72 -61.10 59.38
CA LYS A 287 -1.90 -60.47 58.77
C LYS A 287 -1.71 -58.97 58.55
N LEU A 288 -1.17 -58.27 59.55
CA LEU A 288 -0.89 -56.84 59.45
C LEU A 288 0.18 -56.54 58.39
N PHE A 289 1.22 -57.36 58.29
CA PHE A 289 2.23 -57.24 57.24
C PHE A 289 1.61 -57.38 55.83
N ASN A 290 0.78 -58.39 55.60
CA ASN A 290 0.12 -58.55 54.30
C ASN A 290 -0.83 -57.38 54.00
N GLN A 291 -1.55 -56.87 55.01
CA GLN A 291 -2.44 -55.73 54.85
C GLN A 291 -1.68 -54.42 54.54
N ILE A 292 -0.54 -54.19 55.18
CA ILE A 292 0.31 -53.02 54.98
C ILE A 292 0.96 -53.06 53.59
N ASN A 293 1.54 -54.20 53.19
CA ASN A 293 2.19 -54.30 51.88
C ASN A 293 1.18 -54.27 50.72
N CYS A 294 -0.02 -54.83 50.90
CA CYS A 294 -1.10 -54.70 49.91
C CYS A 294 -1.52 -53.23 49.72
N LYS A 295 -1.56 -52.44 50.79
CA LYS A 295 -1.81 -50.99 50.70
C LYS A 295 -0.64 -50.22 50.09
N LEU A 296 0.61 -50.61 50.36
CA LEU A 296 1.79 -50.01 49.72
C LEU A 296 1.80 -50.25 48.21
N PHE A 297 1.48 -51.47 47.77
CA PHE A 297 1.42 -51.84 46.35
C PHE A 297 0.25 -51.20 45.60
N SER A 298 -0.80 -50.77 46.29
CA SER A 298 -1.92 -50.02 45.69
C SER A 298 -1.61 -48.53 45.48
N VAL A 299 -0.50 -48.04 46.03
CA VAL A 299 -0.04 -46.65 45.92
C VAL A 299 1.08 -46.50 44.88
N MET A 300 1.74 -47.61 44.52
CA MET A 300 2.61 -47.72 43.33
C MET A 300 1.77 -47.93 42.07
#